data_AF-A0A3C1FAJ5-F1
#
_entry.id   AF-A0A3C1FAJ5-F1
#
_cell.length_a   1.000
_cell.length_b   1.000
_cell.length_c   1.000
_cell.angle_alpha   90.00
_cell.angle_beta   90.00
_cell.angle_gamma   90.00
#
_symmetry.space_group_name_H-M   'P 1'
#
loop_
_entity.id
_entity.type
_entity.pdbx_description
1 polymer ?
#
loop_
_entity_poly.entity_id
_entity_poly.type
_entity_poly.pdbx_seq_one_letter_code
_entity_poly.pdbx_strand_id
1 'polypeptide(L)'
;MNNLERKLLETLKDLKANHHVIGIKAEFEAEGTRMEEALRLKEVVTKAGLDLIIKVGGCEAIKDMFDARTIGVKGIVGPMIETPYAMSKYVKATHFVFPEEERQEMEFFINVETITGAENLDAMMARPEFKELAGVVLGRVDMTGSMGLTREDINSEAIFKMAETMSAKMQKAGKKMVIGGGVSAHSLPFFARLPQGALTKFETRKIIFDAQAAIKDPNADKGILKAVGFELMWLKNKRDFYGMIYREDEQRLTMLEARYKKLIEEAGGQF
;
A
#
# COMPACT_ATOMS: atom_id res chain seq x y z
N MET A 1 17.76 -11.38 -9.86
CA MET A 1 17.91 -10.96 -8.45
C MET A 1 19.35 -10.60 -8.10
N ASN A 2 19.61 -9.35 -7.72
CA ASN A 2 20.86 -8.89 -7.14
C ASN A 2 21.01 -9.33 -5.65
N ASN A 3 22.15 -9.02 -5.02
CA ASN A 3 22.41 -9.40 -3.63
C ASN A 3 21.42 -8.80 -2.61
N LEU A 4 20.94 -7.58 -2.86
CA LEU A 4 19.97 -6.92 -1.97
C LEU A 4 18.57 -7.52 -2.13
N GLU A 5 18.17 -7.87 -3.36
CA GLU A 5 16.92 -8.60 -3.64
C GLU A 5 16.91 -10.00 -3.01
N ARG A 6 18.06 -10.69 -2.96
CA ARG A 6 18.17 -11.95 -2.22
C ARG A 6 17.95 -11.75 -0.73
N LYS A 7 18.53 -10.69 -0.13
CA LYS A 7 18.30 -10.33 1.28
C LYS A 7 16.84 -9.95 1.55
N LEU A 8 16.21 -9.19 0.64
CA LEU A 8 14.79 -8.86 0.69
C LEU A 8 13.93 -10.14 0.70
N LEU A 9 14.23 -11.10 -0.19
CA LEU A 9 13.52 -12.38 -0.23
C LEU A 9 13.64 -13.16 1.08
N GLU A 10 14.85 -13.31 1.63
CA GLU A 10 15.04 -14.03 2.89
C GLU A 10 14.33 -13.31 4.07
N THR A 11 14.30 -11.98 4.05
CA THR A 11 13.55 -11.18 5.02
C THR A 11 12.06 -11.44 4.92
N LEU A 12 11.50 -11.52 3.70
CA LEU A 12 10.08 -11.82 3.51
C LEU A 12 9.72 -13.24 3.94
N LYS A 13 10.59 -14.22 3.67
CA LYS A 13 10.38 -15.60 4.15
C LYS A 13 10.34 -15.67 5.68
N ASP A 14 11.26 -14.98 6.35
CA ASP A 14 11.27 -14.90 7.82
C ASP A 14 10.04 -14.17 8.36
N LEU A 15 9.68 -13.03 7.78
CA LEU A 15 8.47 -12.28 8.14
C LEU A 15 7.21 -13.14 7.99
N LYS A 16 7.10 -13.92 6.91
CA LYS A 16 5.99 -14.86 6.70
C LYS A 16 5.96 -15.97 7.75
N ALA A 17 7.11 -16.62 7.96
CA ALA A 17 7.19 -17.80 8.83
C ALA A 17 7.05 -17.46 10.31
N ASN A 18 7.59 -16.31 10.74
CA ASN A 18 7.82 -16.01 12.15
C ASN A 18 7.11 -14.74 12.65
N HIS A 19 6.46 -13.95 11.77
CA HIS A 19 5.85 -12.67 12.15
C HIS A 19 4.45 -12.48 11.54
N HIS A 20 3.80 -13.57 11.13
CA HIS A 20 2.42 -13.56 10.64
C HIS A 20 2.16 -12.60 9.46
N VAL A 21 3.16 -12.39 8.61
CA VAL A 21 3.02 -11.60 7.39
C VAL A 21 2.36 -12.43 6.30
N ILE A 22 1.32 -11.86 5.69
CA ILE A 22 0.50 -12.53 4.67
C ILE A 22 0.62 -11.88 3.30
N GLY A 23 1.11 -10.63 3.22
CA GLY A 23 1.22 -9.94 1.95
C GLY A 23 2.07 -8.70 2.01
N ILE A 24 2.23 -8.10 0.85
CA ILE A 24 3.00 -6.91 0.59
C ILE A 24 2.10 -5.91 -0.11
N LYS A 25 2.21 -4.65 0.28
CA LYS A 25 1.54 -3.53 -0.37
C LYS A 25 2.55 -2.70 -1.14
N ALA A 26 2.19 -2.31 -2.36
CA ALA A 26 2.84 -1.25 -3.11
C ALA A 26 1.82 -0.15 -3.42
N GLU A 27 2.29 1.07 -3.60
CA GLU A 27 1.39 2.20 -3.84
C GLU A 27 1.82 2.94 -5.10
N PHE A 28 0.88 3.10 -6.04
CA PHE A 28 1.07 4.02 -7.17
C PHE A 28 0.84 5.46 -6.71
N GLU A 29 -0.10 5.66 -5.80
CA GLU A 29 -0.45 6.95 -5.20
C GLU A 29 0.72 7.63 -4.47
N ALA A 30 1.15 7.08 -3.34
CA ALA A 30 2.06 7.80 -2.44
C ALA A 30 3.54 7.54 -2.71
N GLU A 31 3.89 6.41 -3.35
CA GLU A 31 5.29 6.06 -3.64
C GLU A 31 5.68 6.39 -5.08
N GLY A 32 4.71 6.66 -5.95
CA GLY A 32 4.93 6.75 -7.39
C GLY A 32 5.62 5.52 -7.94
N THR A 33 5.22 4.32 -7.46
CA THR A 33 5.86 3.06 -7.86
C THR A 33 5.72 2.90 -9.37
N ARG A 34 6.86 2.74 -10.05
CA ARG A 34 6.89 2.57 -11.51
C ARG A 34 6.74 1.11 -11.88
N MET A 35 6.36 0.84 -13.13
CA MET A 35 6.11 -0.53 -13.60
C MET A 35 7.31 -1.45 -13.38
N GLU A 36 8.52 -1.00 -13.71
CA GLU A 36 9.74 -1.81 -13.57
C GLU A 36 10.04 -2.14 -12.10
N GLU A 37 9.76 -1.18 -11.20
CA GLU A 37 9.89 -1.36 -9.76
C GLU A 37 8.87 -2.38 -9.24
N ALA A 38 7.61 -2.26 -9.69
CA ALA A 38 6.53 -3.16 -9.28
C ALA A 38 6.78 -4.60 -9.75
N LEU A 39 7.25 -4.80 -10.98
CA LEU A 39 7.58 -6.13 -11.52
C LEU A 39 8.74 -6.79 -10.75
N ARG A 40 9.77 -6.02 -10.39
CA ARG A 40 10.88 -6.52 -9.56
C ARG A 40 10.42 -6.87 -8.15
N LEU A 41 9.56 -6.04 -7.55
CA LEU A 41 8.97 -6.36 -6.25
C LEU A 41 8.14 -7.64 -6.35
N LYS A 42 7.28 -7.76 -7.37
CA LYS A 42 6.44 -8.95 -7.61
C LYS A 42 7.28 -10.23 -7.67
N GLU A 43 8.46 -10.22 -8.30
CA GLU A 43 9.36 -11.39 -8.32
C GLU A 43 9.78 -11.81 -6.90
N VAL A 44 10.24 -10.86 -6.08
CA VAL A 44 10.67 -11.11 -4.69
C VAL A 44 9.51 -11.64 -3.84
N VAL A 45 8.34 -10.99 -3.95
CA VAL A 45 7.12 -11.31 -3.19
C VAL A 45 6.59 -12.70 -3.55
N THR A 46 6.52 -13.02 -4.84
CA THR A 46 6.05 -14.33 -5.32
C THR A 46 6.98 -15.45 -4.87
N LYS A 47 8.30 -15.24 -4.91
CA LYS A 47 9.29 -16.21 -4.41
C LYS A 47 9.24 -16.42 -2.90
N ALA A 48 8.74 -15.44 -2.13
CA ALA A 48 8.45 -15.60 -0.71
C ALA A 48 7.11 -16.32 -0.45
N GLY A 49 6.32 -16.57 -1.50
CA GLY A 49 4.97 -17.11 -1.40
C GLY A 49 4.00 -16.16 -0.70
N LEU A 50 4.19 -14.85 -0.86
CA LEU A 50 3.32 -13.82 -0.32
C LEU A 50 2.47 -13.19 -1.43
N ASP A 51 1.38 -12.57 -1.04
CA ASP A 51 0.51 -11.84 -1.96
C ASP A 51 0.99 -10.40 -2.15
N LEU A 52 0.69 -9.83 -3.32
CA LEU A 52 0.92 -8.42 -3.62
C LEU A 52 -0.41 -7.70 -3.78
N ILE A 53 -0.57 -6.59 -3.07
CA ILE A 53 -1.73 -5.68 -3.15
C ILE A 53 -1.23 -4.31 -3.63
N ILE A 54 -2.02 -3.64 -4.47
CA ILE A 54 -1.70 -2.28 -4.95
C ILE A 54 -2.73 -1.27 -4.49
N LYS A 55 -2.27 -0.17 -3.89
CA LYS A 55 -3.07 1.06 -3.73
C LYS A 55 -2.93 1.90 -5.00
N VAL A 56 -4.03 2.07 -5.73
CA VAL A 56 -4.06 2.86 -6.98
C VAL A 56 -4.11 4.36 -6.68
N GLY A 57 -3.86 5.21 -7.67
CA GLY A 57 -3.80 6.68 -7.51
C GLY A 57 -5.13 7.40 -7.32
N GLY A 58 -6.26 6.71 -7.44
CA GLY A 58 -7.59 7.33 -7.34
C GLY A 58 -8.73 6.34 -7.53
N CYS A 59 -9.96 6.80 -7.26
CA CYS A 59 -11.15 5.96 -7.33
C CYS A 59 -11.48 5.44 -8.74
N GLU A 60 -11.04 6.12 -9.79
CA GLU A 60 -11.18 5.69 -11.19
C GLU A 60 -9.83 5.68 -11.92
N ALA A 61 -8.76 5.28 -11.23
CA ALA A 61 -7.44 5.17 -11.85
C ALA A 61 -7.35 3.94 -12.79
N ILE A 62 -7.97 4.03 -13.98
CA ILE A 62 -8.10 2.93 -14.93
C ILE A 62 -6.73 2.41 -15.39
N LYS A 63 -5.78 3.31 -15.68
CA LYS A 63 -4.43 2.93 -16.11
C LYS A 63 -3.72 2.12 -15.02
N ASP A 64 -3.76 2.60 -13.78
CA ASP A 64 -3.22 1.93 -12.60
C ASP A 64 -3.82 0.53 -12.41
N MET A 65 -5.13 0.39 -12.61
CA MET A 65 -5.79 -0.91 -12.52
C MET A 65 -5.31 -1.86 -13.64
N PHE A 66 -5.15 -1.41 -14.88
CA PHE A 66 -4.58 -2.23 -15.96
C PHE A 66 -3.13 -2.63 -15.66
N ASP A 67 -2.36 -1.74 -15.05
CA ASP A 67 -0.99 -2.02 -14.64
C ASP A 67 -0.96 -3.05 -13.52
N ALA A 68 -1.82 -2.90 -12.51
CA ALA A 68 -1.99 -3.86 -11.42
C ALA A 68 -2.44 -5.25 -11.93
N ARG A 69 -3.35 -5.27 -12.92
CA ARG A 69 -3.75 -6.50 -13.62
C ARG A 69 -2.58 -7.17 -14.33
N THR A 70 -1.78 -6.39 -15.06
CA THR A 70 -0.59 -6.87 -15.79
C THR A 70 0.45 -7.45 -14.84
N ILE A 71 0.62 -6.85 -13.66
CA ILE A 71 1.53 -7.34 -12.60
C ILE A 71 1.00 -8.64 -11.97
N GLY A 72 -0.30 -8.93 -12.05
CA GLY A 72 -0.94 -10.08 -11.44
C GLY A 72 -1.03 -9.96 -9.91
N VAL A 73 -1.62 -8.86 -9.43
CA VAL A 73 -1.84 -8.63 -7.99
C VAL A 73 -3.04 -9.40 -7.45
N LYS A 74 -3.09 -9.58 -6.12
CA LYS A 74 -4.18 -10.26 -5.41
C LYS A 74 -5.21 -9.32 -4.81
N GLY A 75 -4.95 -8.01 -4.81
CA GLY A 75 -5.94 -7.06 -4.39
C GLY A 75 -5.62 -5.64 -4.80
N ILE A 76 -6.65 -4.80 -4.76
CA ILE A 76 -6.58 -3.38 -5.03
C ILE A 76 -7.23 -2.60 -3.91
N VAL A 77 -6.59 -1.50 -3.52
CA VAL A 77 -7.12 -0.52 -2.57
C VAL A 77 -7.37 0.79 -3.31
N GLY A 78 -8.63 1.23 -3.35
CA GLY A 78 -9.00 2.55 -3.86
C GLY A 78 -8.82 3.62 -2.78
N PRO A 79 -8.00 4.66 -2.99
CA PRO A 79 -7.81 5.74 -2.02
C PRO A 79 -8.96 6.76 -2.06
N MET A 80 -9.05 7.56 -1.00
CA MET A 80 -9.87 8.76 -0.87
C MET A 80 -11.33 8.51 -1.29
N ILE A 81 -11.89 7.37 -0.90
CA ILE A 81 -13.29 7.04 -1.18
C ILE A 81 -14.17 7.68 -0.10
N GLU A 82 -14.64 8.89 -0.39
CA GLU A 82 -15.34 9.72 0.59
C GLU A 82 -16.86 9.75 0.43
N THR A 83 -17.39 9.26 -0.71
CA THR A 83 -18.83 9.34 -1.01
C THR A 83 -19.37 8.04 -1.64
N PRO A 84 -20.69 7.78 -1.54
CA PRO A 84 -21.32 6.65 -2.23
C PRO A 84 -21.12 6.65 -3.74
N TYR A 85 -21.03 7.84 -4.36
CA TYR A 85 -20.79 7.95 -5.79
C TYR A 85 -19.36 7.58 -6.16
N ALA A 86 -18.35 8.06 -5.40
CA ALA A 86 -16.95 7.67 -5.60
C ALA A 86 -16.76 6.16 -5.43
N MET A 87 -17.41 5.55 -4.43
CA MET A 87 -17.39 4.10 -4.24
C MET A 87 -18.01 3.35 -5.43
N SER A 88 -19.18 3.80 -5.91
CA SER A 88 -19.85 3.20 -7.10
C SER A 88 -18.96 3.31 -8.34
N LYS A 89 -18.29 4.45 -8.54
CA LYS A 89 -17.33 4.66 -9.64
C LYS A 89 -16.14 3.72 -9.52
N TYR A 90 -15.58 3.54 -8.32
CA TYR A 90 -14.50 2.58 -8.08
C TYR A 90 -14.89 1.15 -8.40
N VAL A 91 -16.04 0.67 -7.91
CA VAL A 91 -16.50 -0.69 -8.22
C VAL A 91 -16.78 -0.87 -9.72
N LYS A 92 -17.34 0.14 -10.39
CA LYS A 92 -17.52 0.08 -11.85
C LYS A 92 -16.20 0.03 -12.61
N ALA A 93 -15.20 0.77 -12.15
CA ALA A 93 -13.85 0.75 -12.71
C ALA A 93 -13.21 -0.64 -12.57
N THR A 94 -13.36 -1.31 -11.42
CA THR A 94 -12.84 -2.68 -11.25
C THR A 94 -13.54 -3.66 -12.19
N HIS A 95 -14.86 -3.53 -12.40
CA HIS A 95 -15.61 -4.37 -13.35
C HIS A 95 -15.20 -4.14 -14.81
N PHE A 96 -14.85 -2.91 -15.17
CA PHE A 96 -14.38 -2.57 -16.51
C PHE A 96 -12.99 -3.15 -16.81
N VAL A 97 -12.08 -3.12 -15.83
CA VAL A 97 -10.68 -3.52 -16.04
C VAL A 97 -10.44 -5.02 -15.85
N PHE A 98 -11.06 -5.61 -14.83
CA PHE A 98 -10.87 -7.01 -14.45
C PHE A 98 -12.06 -7.85 -14.89
N PRO A 99 -11.88 -8.93 -15.67
CA PRO A 99 -12.92 -9.91 -15.96
C PRO A 99 -13.45 -10.59 -14.70
N GLU A 100 -14.64 -11.19 -14.80
CA GLU A 100 -15.32 -11.79 -13.65
C GLU A 100 -14.51 -12.91 -12.98
N GLU A 101 -13.92 -13.80 -13.77
CA GLU A 101 -13.06 -14.89 -13.27
C GLU A 101 -11.87 -14.36 -12.46
N GLU A 102 -11.25 -13.26 -12.90
CA GLU A 102 -10.15 -12.63 -12.15
C GLU A 102 -10.66 -11.95 -10.88
N ARG A 103 -11.81 -11.27 -10.93
CA ARG A 103 -12.39 -10.59 -9.76
C ARG A 103 -12.74 -11.55 -8.62
N GLN A 104 -13.15 -12.78 -8.93
CA GLN A 104 -13.45 -13.82 -7.93
C GLN A 104 -12.20 -14.24 -7.13
N GLU A 105 -11.01 -14.09 -7.72
CA GLU A 105 -9.71 -14.45 -7.15
C GLU A 105 -8.96 -13.25 -6.54
N MET A 106 -9.63 -12.08 -6.47
CA MET A 106 -9.05 -10.82 -6.03
C MET A 106 -9.85 -10.18 -4.89
N GLU A 107 -9.17 -9.36 -4.10
CA GLU A 107 -9.78 -8.56 -3.04
C GLU A 107 -9.78 -7.07 -3.38
N PHE A 108 -10.97 -6.47 -3.44
CA PHE A 108 -11.11 -5.02 -3.63
C PHE A 108 -11.46 -4.34 -2.31
N PHE A 109 -10.67 -3.36 -1.90
CA PHE A 109 -10.90 -2.55 -0.71
C PHE A 109 -11.10 -1.09 -1.10
N ILE A 110 -11.85 -0.37 -0.27
CA ILE A 110 -11.84 1.09 -0.25
C ILE A 110 -11.08 1.56 0.97
N ASN A 111 -10.28 2.62 0.82
CA ASN A 111 -9.63 3.28 1.94
C ASN A 111 -10.49 4.46 2.39
N VAL A 112 -10.99 4.36 3.61
CA VAL A 112 -11.72 5.42 4.31
C VAL A 112 -10.70 6.13 5.19
N GLU A 113 -10.23 7.28 4.71
CA GLU A 113 -9.06 7.96 5.27
C GLU A 113 -9.33 9.43 5.63
N THR A 114 -10.59 9.85 5.66
CA THR A 114 -11.00 11.19 6.13
C THR A 114 -12.26 11.12 6.96
N ILE A 115 -12.49 12.16 7.78
CA ILE A 115 -13.74 12.31 8.55
C ILE A 115 -14.97 12.30 7.66
N THR A 116 -14.90 12.95 6.48
CA THR A 116 -15.98 12.95 5.49
C THR A 116 -16.26 11.54 4.96
N GLY A 117 -15.24 10.74 4.68
CA GLY A 117 -15.43 9.35 4.30
C GLY A 117 -16.04 8.50 5.40
N ALA A 118 -15.64 8.73 6.66
CA ALA A 118 -16.21 8.01 7.80
C ALA A 118 -17.70 8.35 8.02
N GLU A 119 -18.06 9.63 7.93
CA GLU A 119 -19.46 10.09 8.06
C GLU A 119 -20.35 9.52 6.94
N ASN A 120 -19.80 9.33 5.74
CA ASN A 120 -20.53 8.76 4.60
C ASN A 120 -20.53 7.22 4.56
N LEU A 121 -19.86 6.53 5.48
CA LEU A 121 -19.67 5.09 5.42
C LEU A 121 -21.00 4.31 5.41
N ASP A 122 -22.00 4.72 6.20
CA ASP A 122 -23.31 4.06 6.18
C ASP A 122 -24.01 4.20 4.82
N ALA A 123 -23.92 5.38 4.22
CA ALA A 123 -24.50 5.64 2.91
C ALA A 123 -23.78 4.85 1.80
N MET A 124 -22.47 4.61 1.95
CA MET A 124 -21.69 3.73 1.08
C MET A 124 -22.11 2.27 1.24
N MET A 125 -22.21 1.79 2.49
CA MET A 125 -22.62 0.41 2.81
C MET A 125 -24.03 0.07 2.35
N ALA A 126 -24.93 1.06 2.28
CA ALA A 126 -26.30 0.87 1.82
C ALA A 126 -26.41 0.64 0.29
N ARG A 127 -25.34 0.90 -0.48
CA ARG A 127 -25.32 0.70 -1.93
C ARG A 127 -25.06 -0.78 -2.27
N PRO A 128 -25.71 -1.32 -3.33
CA PRO A 128 -25.49 -2.70 -3.73
C PRO A 128 -24.03 -2.99 -4.11
N GLU A 129 -23.32 -2.01 -4.68
CA GLU A 129 -21.90 -2.13 -5.05
C GLU A 129 -20.97 -2.43 -3.88
N PHE A 130 -21.36 -2.10 -2.64
CA PHE A 130 -20.57 -2.44 -1.45
C PHE A 130 -20.38 -3.95 -1.27
N LYS A 131 -21.28 -4.77 -1.84
CA LYS A 131 -21.17 -6.24 -1.80
C LYS A 131 -19.94 -6.74 -2.56
N GLU A 132 -19.51 -6.04 -3.60
CA GLU A 132 -18.33 -6.38 -4.42
C GLU A 132 -17.00 -6.11 -3.71
N LEU A 133 -17.02 -5.36 -2.60
CA LEU A 133 -15.81 -5.05 -1.82
C LEU A 133 -15.52 -6.15 -0.81
N ALA A 134 -14.25 -6.51 -0.66
CA ALA A 134 -13.78 -7.39 0.42
C ALA A 134 -13.90 -6.72 1.79
N GLY A 135 -13.76 -5.39 1.85
CA GLY A 135 -13.88 -4.62 3.08
C GLY A 135 -13.35 -3.20 2.96
N VAL A 136 -13.02 -2.62 4.11
CA VAL A 136 -12.50 -1.25 4.20
C VAL A 136 -11.14 -1.21 4.88
N VAL A 137 -10.32 -0.25 4.45
CA VAL A 137 -9.08 0.15 5.11
C VAL A 137 -9.35 1.46 5.85
N LEU A 138 -8.93 1.56 7.11
CA LEU A 138 -8.83 2.84 7.82
C LEU A 138 -7.41 3.37 7.67
N GLY A 139 -7.25 4.44 6.89
CA GLY A 139 -6.01 5.18 6.74
C GLY A 139 -5.84 6.19 7.87
N ARG A 140 -5.15 5.81 8.96
CA ARG A 140 -5.14 6.64 10.18
C ARG A 140 -4.42 7.98 10.03
N VAL A 141 -3.34 8.07 9.24
CA VAL A 141 -2.58 9.32 9.09
C VAL A 141 -3.45 10.41 8.49
N ASP A 142 -4.08 10.12 7.35
CA ASP A 142 -4.96 11.08 6.67
C ASP A 142 -6.24 11.31 7.48
N MET A 143 -6.75 10.28 8.18
CA MET A 143 -7.93 10.44 9.05
C MET A 143 -7.64 11.47 10.14
N THR A 144 -6.52 11.30 10.85
CA THR A 144 -6.05 12.24 11.86
C THR A 144 -5.87 13.65 11.29
N GLY A 145 -5.22 13.77 10.12
CA GLY A 145 -5.05 15.07 9.45
C GLY A 145 -6.37 15.74 9.06
N SER A 146 -7.34 14.97 8.56
CA SER A 146 -8.66 15.47 8.16
C SER A 146 -9.49 16.01 9.33
N MET A 147 -9.17 15.58 10.56
CA MET A 147 -9.78 16.07 11.80
C MET A 147 -9.06 17.30 12.38
N GLY A 148 -8.04 17.83 11.68
CA GLY A 148 -7.22 18.94 12.17
C GLY A 148 -6.26 18.55 13.29
N LEU A 149 -6.01 17.24 13.48
CA LEU A 149 -5.11 16.71 14.49
C LEU A 149 -3.71 16.46 13.91
N THR A 150 -2.75 16.21 14.80
CA THR A 150 -1.34 16.01 14.45
C THR A 150 -0.98 14.52 14.42
N ARG A 151 0.19 14.16 13.89
CA ARG A 151 0.62 12.75 13.81
C ARG A 151 0.79 12.10 15.17
N GLU A 152 1.05 12.90 16.19
CA GLU A 152 1.16 12.53 17.59
C GLU A 152 -0.18 11.99 18.13
N ASP A 153 -1.30 12.44 17.55
CA ASP A 153 -2.66 12.06 17.95
C ASP A 153 -3.16 10.77 17.27
N ILE A 154 -2.35 10.10 16.45
CA ILE A 154 -2.78 8.95 15.64
C ILE A 154 -3.26 7.73 16.45
N ASN A 155 -2.83 7.63 17.72
CA ASN A 155 -3.27 6.60 18.66
C ASN A 155 -4.22 7.17 19.73
N SER A 156 -4.76 8.38 19.53
CA SER A 156 -5.69 9.01 20.47
C SER A 156 -7.03 8.29 20.55
N GLU A 157 -7.79 8.61 21.60
CA GLU A 157 -9.12 8.03 21.83
C GLU A 157 -10.11 8.38 20.72
N ALA A 158 -9.98 9.54 20.08
CA ALA A 158 -10.82 9.95 18.97
C ALA A 158 -10.66 8.99 17.77
N ILE A 159 -9.41 8.69 17.40
CA ILE A 159 -9.11 7.75 16.32
C ILE A 159 -9.49 6.32 16.71
N PHE A 160 -9.34 5.95 17.98
CA PHE A 160 -9.75 4.64 18.47
C PHE A 160 -11.26 4.42 18.30
N LYS A 161 -12.09 5.38 18.74
CA LYS A 161 -13.55 5.29 18.60
C LYS A 161 -13.99 5.17 17.15
N MET A 162 -13.28 5.82 16.22
CA MET A 162 -13.50 5.67 14.79
C MET A 162 -13.21 4.23 14.33
N ALA A 163 -12.04 3.70 14.70
CA ALA A 163 -11.67 2.32 14.37
C ALA A 163 -12.64 1.30 14.97
N GLU A 164 -13.05 1.47 16.23
CA GLU A 164 -14.03 0.64 16.91
C GLU A 164 -15.36 0.64 16.16
N THR A 165 -15.90 1.83 15.86
CA THR A 165 -17.16 1.99 15.14
C THR A 165 -17.11 1.37 13.75
N MET A 166 -16.06 1.64 12.96
CA MET A 166 -15.89 1.07 11.63
C MET A 166 -15.75 -0.46 11.68
N SER A 167 -14.97 -0.98 12.62
CA SER A 167 -14.76 -2.41 12.78
C SER A 167 -16.05 -3.16 13.13
N ALA A 168 -16.88 -2.59 14.01
CA ALA A 168 -18.19 -3.15 14.35
C ALA A 168 -19.13 -3.19 13.13
N LYS A 169 -19.12 -2.14 12.30
CA LYS A 169 -19.88 -2.09 11.05
C LYS A 169 -19.42 -3.18 10.07
N MET A 170 -18.10 -3.34 9.91
CA MET A 170 -17.53 -4.37 9.02
C MET A 170 -17.85 -5.78 9.49
N GLN A 171 -17.71 -6.06 10.79
CA GLN A 171 -18.09 -7.36 11.36
C GLN A 171 -19.56 -7.68 11.11
N LYS A 172 -20.47 -6.73 11.37
CA LYS A 172 -21.90 -6.90 11.13
C LYS A 172 -22.22 -7.17 9.65
N ALA A 173 -21.45 -6.57 8.74
CA ALA A 173 -21.59 -6.77 7.30
C ALA A 173 -20.86 -8.01 6.75
N GLY A 174 -20.14 -8.77 7.59
CA GLY A 174 -19.30 -9.89 7.14
C GLY A 174 -18.15 -9.45 6.24
N LYS A 175 -17.67 -8.22 6.41
CA LYS A 175 -16.58 -7.61 5.62
C LYS A 175 -15.30 -7.52 6.43
N LYS A 176 -14.18 -7.41 5.72
CA LYS A 176 -12.85 -7.29 6.33
C LYS A 176 -12.60 -5.86 6.79
N MET A 177 -11.95 -5.72 7.93
CA MET A 177 -11.45 -4.44 8.42
C MET A 177 -9.93 -4.46 8.38
N VAL A 178 -9.33 -3.44 7.78
CA VAL A 178 -7.88 -3.27 7.72
C VAL A 178 -7.52 -1.93 8.34
N ILE A 179 -6.42 -1.85 9.08
CA ILE A 179 -5.88 -0.57 9.57
C ILE A 179 -4.49 -0.33 9.01
N GLY A 180 -4.31 0.83 8.38
CA GLY A 180 -3.04 1.33 7.88
C GLY A 180 -2.74 2.73 8.42
N GLY A 181 -1.67 3.34 7.91
CA GLY A 181 -1.22 4.67 8.29
C GLY A 181 -0.49 4.71 9.62
N GLY A 182 0.79 5.10 9.60
CA GLY A 182 1.60 5.32 10.80
C GLY A 182 1.69 4.12 11.75
N VAL A 183 1.57 2.89 11.24
CA VAL A 183 1.66 1.68 12.05
C VAL A 183 3.09 1.50 12.54
N SER A 184 3.23 1.39 13.87
CA SER A 184 4.48 1.11 14.57
C SER A 184 4.20 0.21 15.78
N ALA A 185 5.23 -0.19 16.52
CA ALA A 185 5.05 -0.93 17.78
C ALA A 185 4.14 -0.20 18.77
N HIS A 186 4.12 1.15 18.76
CA HIS A 186 3.21 1.95 19.59
C HIS A 186 1.74 1.81 19.23
N SER A 187 1.42 1.25 18.06
CA SER A 187 0.04 0.96 17.65
C SER A 187 -0.50 -0.35 18.23
N LEU A 188 0.35 -1.23 18.78
CA LEU A 188 -0.10 -2.54 19.30
C LEU A 188 -1.13 -2.41 20.44
N PRO A 189 -0.96 -1.54 21.46
CA PRO A 189 -1.99 -1.34 22.48
C PRO A 189 -3.31 -0.83 21.89
N PHE A 190 -3.25 0.02 20.86
CA PHE A 190 -4.44 0.49 20.14
C PHE A 190 -5.18 -0.68 19.48
N PHE A 191 -4.46 -1.58 18.79
CA PHE A 191 -5.10 -2.73 18.13
C PHE A 191 -5.64 -3.75 19.13
N ALA A 192 -4.92 -4.01 20.23
CA ALA A 192 -5.32 -4.95 21.27
C ALA A 192 -6.61 -4.56 22.00
N ARG A 193 -6.98 -3.27 21.98
CA ARG A 193 -8.24 -2.77 22.53
C ARG A 193 -9.46 -3.06 21.66
N LEU A 194 -9.29 -3.30 20.35
CA LEU A 194 -10.41 -3.63 19.48
C LEU A 194 -10.99 -5.00 19.84
N PRO A 195 -12.31 -5.22 19.66
CA PRO A 195 -12.90 -6.53 19.92
C PRO A 195 -12.20 -7.65 19.14
N GLN A 196 -12.11 -8.83 19.75
CA GLN A 196 -11.51 -9.99 19.09
C GLN A 196 -12.21 -10.27 17.75
N GLY A 197 -11.43 -10.55 16.70
CA GLY A 197 -11.98 -10.73 15.35
C GLY A 197 -12.34 -9.45 14.61
N ALA A 198 -12.25 -8.27 15.23
CA ALA A 198 -12.70 -7.02 14.59
C ALA A 198 -11.74 -6.47 13.56
N LEU A 199 -10.44 -6.69 13.75
CA LEU A 199 -9.39 -6.27 12.83
C LEU A 199 -8.89 -7.49 12.04
N THR A 200 -9.09 -7.52 10.73
CA THR A 200 -8.65 -8.65 9.89
C THR A 200 -7.16 -8.55 9.54
N LYS A 201 -6.71 -7.36 9.13
CA LYS A 201 -5.32 -7.11 8.76
C LYS A 201 -4.86 -5.77 9.34
N PHE A 202 -3.56 -5.62 9.55
CA PHE A 202 -2.96 -4.29 9.66
C PHE A 202 -1.75 -4.21 8.75
N GLU A 203 -1.39 -2.99 8.36
CA GLU A 203 -0.32 -2.80 7.39
C GLU A 203 0.60 -1.64 7.77
N THR A 204 1.90 -1.88 7.63
CA THR A 204 2.86 -0.78 7.47
C THR A 204 2.76 -0.26 6.04
N ARG A 205 3.70 0.61 5.62
CA ARG A 205 3.71 1.08 4.23
C ARG A 205 3.83 -0.06 3.22
N LYS A 206 4.64 -1.08 3.54
CA LYS A 206 4.96 -2.19 2.63
C LYS A 206 4.43 -3.54 3.06
N ILE A 207 4.21 -3.80 4.34
CA ILE A 207 3.98 -5.16 4.85
C ILE A 207 2.58 -5.28 5.43
N ILE A 208 1.89 -6.36 5.07
CA ILE A 208 0.53 -6.68 5.52
C ILE A 208 0.60 -7.88 6.46
N PHE A 209 0.09 -7.69 7.67
CA PHE A 209 0.05 -8.68 8.74
C PHE A 209 -1.36 -9.25 8.88
N ASP A 210 -1.44 -10.55 9.20
CA ASP A 210 -2.65 -11.12 9.77
C ASP A 210 -2.80 -10.60 11.20
N ALA A 211 -3.76 -9.70 11.42
CA ALA A 211 -3.95 -9.05 12.70
C ALA A 211 -4.39 -10.04 13.80
N GLN A 212 -5.12 -11.10 13.45
CA GLN A 212 -5.66 -12.06 14.42
C GLN A 212 -4.56 -12.87 15.11
N ALA A 213 -3.49 -13.15 14.38
CA ALA A 213 -2.31 -13.83 14.90
C ALA A 213 -1.27 -12.83 15.41
N ALA A 214 -0.91 -11.83 14.61
CA ALA A 214 0.20 -10.92 14.89
C ALA A 214 0.03 -10.14 16.20
N ILE A 215 -1.17 -9.66 16.54
CA ILE A 215 -1.38 -8.86 17.77
C ILE A 215 -1.16 -9.70 19.04
N LYS A 216 -1.36 -11.02 18.97
CA LYS A 216 -1.20 -11.94 20.09
C LYS A 216 0.23 -12.45 20.23
N ASP A 217 1.08 -12.23 19.23
CA ASP A 217 2.48 -12.65 19.27
C ASP A 217 3.27 -11.76 20.24
N PRO A 218 3.97 -12.32 21.24
CA PRO A 218 4.84 -11.55 22.12
C PRO A 218 5.98 -10.82 21.39
N ASN A 219 6.24 -11.13 20.12
CA ASN A 219 7.26 -10.51 19.26
C ASN A 219 6.64 -9.63 18.15
N ALA A 220 5.38 -9.23 18.25
CA ALA A 220 4.71 -8.40 17.25
C ALA A 220 5.47 -7.10 16.93
N ASP A 221 6.08 -6.50 17.94
CA ASP A 221 6.93 -5.30 17.83
C ASP A 221 8.15 -5.55 16.92
N LYS A 222 8.81 -6.71 17.07
CA LYS A 222 9.93 -7.13 16.24
C LYS A 222 9.49 -7.38 14.79
N GLY A 223 8.31 -7.96 14.58
CA GLY A 223 7.72 -8.13 13.26
C GLY A 223 7.53 -6.79 12.55
N ILE A 224 6.94 -5.81 13.24
CA ILE A 224 6.78 -4.45 12.70
C ILE A 224 8.14 -3.79 12.42
N LEU A 225 9.12 -3.94 13.31
CA LEU A 225 10.46 -3.37 13.09
C LEU A 225 11.17 -4.00 11.88
N LYS A 226 11.04 -5.32 11.70
CA LYS A 226 11.56 -6.02 10.52
C LYS A 226 10.87 -5.55 9.24
N ALA A 227 9.57 -5.25 9.28
CA ALA A 227 8.85 -4.67 8.16
C ALA A 227 9.42 -3.30 7.74
N VAL A 228 9.77 -2.44 8.69
CA VAL A 228 10.47 -1.17 8.41
C VAL A 228 11.86 -1.43 7.82
N GLY A 229 12.58 -2.44 8.32
CA GLY A 229 13.85 -2.87 7.75
C GLY A 229 13.74 -3.31 6.28
N PHE A 230 12.68 -4.04 5.94
CA PHE A 230 12.38 -4.42 4.56
C PHE A 230 12.16 -3.19 3.68
N GLU A 231 11.35 -2.23 4.12
CA GLU A 231 11.10 -0.98 3.39
C GLU A 231 12.41 -0.20 3.15
N LEU A 232 13.26 -0.08 4.17
CA LEU A 232 14.56 0.58 4.04
C LEU A 232 15.46 -0.10 2.99
N MET A 233 15.49 -1.43 2.97
CA MET A 233 16.25 -2.18 1.96
C MET A 233 15.66 -2.02 0.57
N TRP A 234 14.33 -1.96 0.45
CA TRP A 234 13.65 -1.70 -0.82
C TRP A 234 14.02 -0.32 -1.38
N LEU A 235 14.00 0.72 -0.55
CA LEU A 235 14.40 2.07 -0.93
C LEU A 235 15.86 2.14 -1.37
N LYS A 236 16.76 1.45 -0.67
CA LYS A 236 18.17 1.31 -1.10
C LYS A 236 18.28 0.63 -2.46
N ASN A 237 17.55 -0.46 -2.69
CA ASN A 237 17.53 -1.16 -3.98
C ASN A 237 17.06 -0.26 -5.12
N LYS A 238 16.00 0.52 -4.90
CA LYS A 238 15.49 1.51 -5.85
C LYS A 238 16.53 2.59 -6.15
N ARG A 239 17.07 3.23 -5.11
CA ARG A 239 18.12 4.26 -5.25
C ARG A 239 19.32 3.74 -6.04
N ASP A 240 19.82 2.55 -5.69
CA ASP A 240 21.03 2.00 -6.29
C ASP A 240 20.81 1.67 -7.78
N PHE A 241 19.62 1.16 -8.14
CA PHE A 241 19.24 0.90 -9.52
C PHE A 241 19.23 2.17 -10.38
N TYR A 242 18.49 3.21 -9.97
CA TYR A 242 18.47 4.47 -10.73
C TYR A 242 19.80 5.22 -10.68
N GLY A 243 20.57 5.04 -9.60
CA GLY A 243 21.92 5.57 -9.50
C GLY A 243 22.88 4.97 -10.53
N MET A 244 22.67 3.73 -10.98
CA MET A 244 23.45 3.15 -12.07
C MET A 244 23.17 3.85 -13.39
N ILE A 245 21.89 4.07 -13.72
CA ILE A 245 21.46 4.77 -14.94
C ILE A 245 22.00 6.20 -14.94
N TYR A 246 21.85 6.91 -13.80
CA TYR A 246 22.40 8.26 -13.64
C TYR A 246 23.91 8.31 -13.93
N ARG A 247 24.70 7.39 -13.35
CA ARG A 247 26.16 7.36 -13.52
C ARG A 247 26.58 7.00 -14.95
N GLU A 248 25.81 6.16 -15.63
CA GLU A 248 26.03 5.82 -17.04
C GLU A 248 25.95 7.07 -17.93
N ASP A 249 24.86 7.83 -17.79
CA ASP A 249 24.64 9.06 -18.55
C ASP A 249 25.64 10.17 -18.15
N GLU A 250 25.91 10.33 -16.84
CA GLU A 250 26.87 11.32 -16.33
C GLU A 250 28.27 11.15 -16.95
N GLN A 251 28.73 9.90 -17.07
CA GLN A 251 30.01 9.58 -17.72
C GLN A 251 30.00 9.98 -19.20
N ARG A 252 28.90 9.71 -19.90
CA ARG A 252 28.75 10.05 -21.32
C ARG A 252 28.69 11.56 -21.54
N LEU A 253 27.93 12.28 -20.71
CA LEU A 253 27.83 13.74 -20.73
C LEU A 253 29.20 14.38 -20.53
N THR A 254 29.90 13.99 -19.45
CA THR A 254 31.25 14.49 -19.15
C THR A 254 32.21 14.32 -20.33
N MET A 255 32.18 13.14 -20.98
CA MET A 255 33.04 12.88 -22.14
C MET A 255 32.68 13.74 -23.36
N LEU A 256 31.40 13.90 -23.67
CA LEU A 256 30.95 14.67 -24.83
C LEU A 256 31.22 16.16 -24.64
N GLU A 257 30.95 16.71 -23.45
CA GLU A 257 31.22 18.11 -23.15
C GLU A 257 32.71 18.43 -23.24
N ALA A 258 33.58 17.59 -22.66
CA ALA A 258 35.02 17.78 -22.71
C ALA A 258 35.56 17.80 -24.15
N ARG A 259 34.94 17.05 -25.08
CA ARG A 259 35.40 16.93 -26.47
C ARG A 259 34.79 17.96 -27.41
N TYR A 260 33.51 18.27 -27.24
CA TYR A 260 32.72 18.92 -28.28
C TYR A 260 32.08 20.24 -27.85
N LYS A 261 32.09 20.61 -26.57
CA LYS A 261 31.40 21.80 -26.10
C LYS A 261 31.74 23.06 -26.91
N LYS A 262 33.03 23.37 -27.02
CA LYS A 262 33.50 24.55 -27.78
C LYS A 262 33.12 24.47 -29.26
N LEU A 263 33.27 23.30 -29.88
CA LEU A 263 32.94 23.10 -31.30
C LEU A 263 31.44 23.28 -31.56
N ILE A 264 30.59 22.84 -30.64
CA ILE A 264 29.14 23.04 -30.72
C ILE A 264 28.80 24.53 -30.57
N GLU A 265 29.41 25.22 -29.60
CA GLU A 265 29.23 26.66 -29.39
C GLU A 265 29.69 27.48 -30.60
N GLU A 266 30.85 27.16 -31.19
CA GLU A 266 31.38 27.80 -32.40
C GLU A 266 30.49 27.55 -33.63
N ALA A 267 29.84 26.39 -33.70
CA ALA A 267 28.84 26.08 -34.72
C ALA A 267 27.47 26.74 -34.47
N GLY A 268 27.33 27.54 -33.41
CA GLY A 268 26.10 28.24 -33.04
C GLY A 268 25.09 27.41 -32.25
N GLY A 269 25.48 26.23 -31.76
CA GLY A 269 24.64 25.37 -30.91
C GLY A 269 24.60 25.84 -29.46
N GLN A 270 23.48 25.57 -28.77
CA GLN A 270 23.26 25.82 -27.34
C GLN A 270 22.59 24.59 -26.72
N PHE A 271 23.05 24.18 -25.53
CA PHE A 271 22.51 23.06 -24.75
C PHE A 271 22.69 23.29 -23.25
#